data_AF-E1R272-F1
#
_entry.id   AF-E1R272-F1
#
_cell.length_a   1.000
_cell.length_b   1.000
_cell.length_c   1.000
_cell.angle_alpha   90.00
_cell.angle_beta   90.00
_cell.angle_gamma   90.00
#
_symmetry.space_group_name_H-M   'P 1'
#
loop_
_entity.id
_entity.type
_entity.pdbx_description
1 polymer ?
#
loop_
_entity_poly.entity_id
_entity_poly.type
_entity_poly.pdbx_seq_one_letter_code
_entity_poly.pdbx_strand_id
1 'polypeptide(L)'
;MNLLCKKTLCRALVPLVLCLGGTLFAEVPISGRIDENSAFGKGVLQAMEPALTLLGRFPAEAFESAGMPDLLQPFRGVSEDQDDVVSSYTNGVSLFFFENRVWQVRIQPPCSLPSAIAFGMEKEALCNLLGIPFAEDEDSTIYMLPDRGYPVRIRFFFDGKGLNDIYIYRADY
;
A
#
# COMPACT_ATOMS: atom_id res chain seq x y z
N MET A 1 -48.02 16.95 -28.40
CA MET A 1 -47.67 15.80 -27.52
C MET A 1 -47.65 14.53 -28.36
N ASN A 2 -46.50 13.86 -28.35
CA ASN A 2 -46.17 12.50 -28.81
C ASN A 2 -46.08 12.21 -30.32
N LEU A 3 -44.84 12.38 -30.81
CA LEU A 3 -44.17 11.79 -31.98
C LEU A 3 -44.28 10.24 -31.97
N LEU A 4 -44.62 9.58 -33.10
CA LEU A 4 -43.70 8.99 -34.12
C LEU A 4 -42.75 7.93 -33.51
N CYS A 5 -42.46 6.77 -34.09
CA CYS A 5 -42.55 6.30 -35.46
C CYS A 5 -42.39 4.75 -35.50
N LYS A 6 -42.72 4.20 -36.65
CA LYS A 6 -42.77 2.78 -37.05
C LYS A 6 -41.40 2.11 -37.28
N LYS A 7 -41.43 0.78 -37.16
CA LYS A 7 -40.87 -0.26 -38.07
C LYS A 7 -39.43 -0.78 -37.91
N THR A 8 -39.40 -2.12 -37.74
CA THR A 8 -38.64 -3.12 -38.53
C THR A 8 -37.13 -3.25 -38.29
N LEU A 9 -36.72 -4.35 -37.64
CA LEU A 9 -35.34 -4.82 -37.64
C LEU A 9 -35.16 -5.97 -38.65
N CYS A 10 -34.19 -5.77 -39.54
CA CYS A 10 -33.78 -6.64 -40.63
C CYS A 10 -32.84 -7.77 -40.13
N ARG A 11 -32.80 -8.86 -40.89
CA ARG A 11 -31.96 -10.05 -40.70
C ARG A 11 -30.47 -9.80 -41.03
N ALA A 12 -29.65 -10.67 -40.40
CA ALA A 12 -28.35 -11.21 -40.85
C ALA A 12 -27.11 -10.32 -40.74
N LEU A 13 -26.06 -10.81 -40.07
CA LEU A 13 -24.92 -11.51 -40.69
C LEU A 13 -23.80 -11.75 -39.65
N VAL A 14 -23.29 -12.97 -39.64
CA VAL A 14 -22.00 -13.35 -39.02
C VAL A 14 -20.87 -12.97 -39.98
N PRO A 15 -19.75 -12.46 -39.45
CA PRO A 15 -18.44 -12.93 -39.91
C PRO A 15 -17.59 -13.32 -38.68
N LEU A 16 -17.21 -14.59 -38.50
CA LEU A 16 -15.95 -15.17 -39.00
C LEU A 16 -14.81 -14.15 -39.12
N VAL A 17 -13.99 -14.05 -38.07
CA VAL A 17 -12.66 -13.42 -38.14
C VAL A 17 -11.61 -14.44 -37.73
N LEU A 18 -10.62 -14.56 -38.62
CA LEU A 18 -9.51 -15.50 -38.65
C LEU A 18 -8.61 -15.41 -37.41
N CYS A 19 -8.23 -16.57 -36.88
CA CYS A 19 -7.06 -16.74 -36.03
C CYS A 19 -5.78 -16.67 -36.87
N LEU A 20 -5.15 -15.50 -36.95
CA LEU A 20 -3.76 -15.33 -37.38
C LEU A 20 -3.14 -14.20 -36.56
N GLY A 21 -2.09 -14.53 -35.82
CA GLY A 21 -1.30 -13.54 -35.08
C GLY A 21 -1.00 -14.04 -33.69
N GLY A 22 0.26 -14.37 -33.44
CA GLY A 22 0.74 -14.82 -32.15
C GLY A 22 0.24 -13.91 -31.04
N THR A 23 -0.28 -14.53 -29.99
CA THR A 23 -0.57 -13.86 -28.73
C THR A 23 0.76 -13.37 -28.18
N LEU A 24 1.16 -12.14 -28.54
CA LEU A 24 1.83 -11.29 -27.59
C LEU A 24 0.79 -11.11 -26.48
N PHE A 25 0.85 -11.97 -25.47
CA PHE A 25 0.39 -11.57 -24.17
C PHE A 25 1.25 -10.35 -23.81
N ALA A 26 0.73 -9.15 -24.08
CA ALA A 26 1.13 -8.02 -23.27
C ALA A 26 0.80 -8.48 -21.85
N GLU A 27 1.85 -8.76 -21.06
CA GLU A 27 1.70 -8.96 -19.63
C GLU A 27 0.93 -7.75 -19.13
N VAL A 28 -0.34 -7.96 -18.77
CA VAL A 28 -1.08 -6.94 -18.03
C VAL A 28 -0.24 -6.78 -16.77
N PRO A 29 0.39 -5.60 -16.55
CA PRO A 29 1.18 -5.40 -15.35
C PRO A 29 0.27 -5.75 -14.18
N ILE A 30 0.73 -6.63 -13.30
CA ILE A 30 -0.03 -7.04 -12.13
C ILE A 30 -0.25 -5.77 -11.29
N SER A 31 -1.39 -5.14 -11.55
CA SER A 31 -1.82 -3.88 -10.98
C SER A 31 -1.74 -3.98 -9.47
N GLY A 32 -1.13 -2.99 -8.82
CA GLY A 32 -1.10 -2.89 -7.37
C GLY A 32 0.11 -3.48 -6.65
N ARG A 33 1.09 -4.08 -7.34
CA ARG A 33 2.34 -4.52 -6.72
C ARG A 33 3.48 -3.57 -7.05
N ILE A 34 4.30 -3.22 -6.05
CA ILE A 34 5.54 -2.49 -6.31
C ILE A 34 6.51 -3.43 -7.03
N ASP A 35 6.89 -3.07 -8.26
CA ASP A 35 7.77 -3.89 -9.10
C ASP A 35 9.21 -3.86 -8.56
N GLU A 36 9.61 -4.96 -7.93
CA GLU A 36 10.96 -5.19 -7.40
C GLU A 36 12.04 -5.32 -8.47
N ASN A 37 11.68 -5.46 -9.76
CA ASN A 37 12.63 -5.50 -10.86
C ASN A 37 12.94 -4.12 -11.41
N SER A 38 12.02 -3.17 -11.25
CA SER A 38 12.24 -1.76 -11.60
C SER A 38 13.27 -1.10 -10.67
N ALA A 39 14.14 -0.24 -11.21
CA ALA A 39 15.09 0.52 -10.40
C ALA A 39 14.39 1.37 -9.33
N PHE A 40 13.20 1.87 -9.67
CA PHE A 40 12.38 2.67 -8.78
C PHE A 40 11.78 1.84 -7.63
N GLY A 41 11.12 0.72 -7.94
CA GLY A 41 10.58 -0.18 -6.93
C GLY A 41 11.66 -0.76 -6.02
N LYS A 42 12.85 -1.07 -6.54
CA LYS A 42 14.04 -1.39 -5.72
C LYS A 42 14.39 -0.27 -4.75
N GLY A 43 14.39 0.99 -5.21
CA GLY A 43 14.66 2.15 -4.37
C GLY A 43 13.64 2.32 -3.24
N VAL A 44 12.35 2.15 -3.54
CA VAL A 44 11.28 2.19 -2.53
C VAL A 44 11.46 1.07 -1.51
N LEU A 45 11.65 -0.17 -1.97
CA LEU A 45 11.84 -1.32 -1.09
C LEU A 45 13.08 -1.18 -0.21
N GLN A 46 14.21 -0.75 -0.78
CA GLN A 46 15.45 -0.54 -0.04
C GLN A 46 15.30 0.53 1.03
N ALA A 47 14.57 1.61 0.74
CA ALA A 47 14.37 2.66 1.72
C ALA A 47 13.38 2.28 2.83
N MET A 48 12.43 1.39 2.52
CA MET A 48 11.49 0.83 3.50
C MET A 48 12.06 -0.37 4.27
N GLU A 49 13.24 -0.88 3.91
CA GLU A 49 13.80 -2.08 4.54
C GLU A 49 13.93 -2.01 6.06
N PRO A 50 14.37 -0.88 6.68
CA PRO A 50 14.42 -0.78 8.13
C PRO A 50 13.06 -1.12 8.78
N ALA A 51 11.95 -0.63 8.23
CA ALA A 51 10.62 -0.95 8.72
C ALA A 51 10.21 -2.40 8.40
N LEU A 52 10.51 -2.87 7.19
CA LEU A 52 10.17 -4.24 6.78
C LEU A 52 10.87 -5.30 7.64
N THR A 53 12.11 -5.06 8.05
CA THR A 53 12.86 -5.99 8.90
C THR A 53 12.29 -6.11 10.31
N LEU A 54 11.50 -5.14 10.77
CA LEU A 54 10.86 -5.16 12.10
C LEU A 54 9.57 -5.96 12.11
N LEU A 55 8.89 -6.12 10.97
CA LEU A 55 7.66 -6.89 10.88
C LEU A 55 7.87 -8.34 11.31
N GLY A 56 6.88 -8.88 12.04
CA GLY A 56 6.85 -10.27 12.51
C GLY A 56 7.74 -10.56 13.72
N ARG A 57 8.62 -9.64 14.11
CA ARG A 57 9.53 -9.81 15.24
C ARG A 57 8.82 -9.84 16.57
N PHE A 58 9.38 -10.58 17.52
CA PHE A 58 8.99 -10.49 18.92
C PHE A 58 9.43 -9.13 19.52
N PRO A 59 8.75 -8.62 20.57
CA PRO A 59 9.10 -7.34 21.19
C PRO A 59 10.58 -7.20 21.57
N ALA A 60 11.17 -8.23 22.16
CA ALA A 60 12.59 -8.21 22.54
C ALA A 60 13.52 -7.99 21.33
N GLU A 61 13.27 -8.71 20.22
CA GLU A 61 14.06 -8.60 18.99
C GLU A 61 13.85 -7.26 18.28
N ALA A 62 12.62 -6.73 18.35
CA ALA A 62 12.29 -5.43 17.79
C ALA A 62 13.01 -4.30 18.55
N PHE A 63 13.00 -4.35 19.89
CA PHE A 63 13.68 -3.34 20.73
C PHE A 63 15.20 -3.47 20.71
N GLU A 64 15.74 -4.67 20.49
CA GLU A 64 17.18 -4.83 20.24
C GLU A 64 17.61 -4.12 18.94
N SER A 65 16.77 -4.18 17.90
CA SER A 65 17.11 -3.59 16.59
C SER A 65 16.77 -2.10 16.48
N ALA A 66 15.62 -1.68 17.02
CA ALA A 66 15.14 -0.29 16.95
C ALA A 66 15.58 0.56 18.14
N GLY A 67 16.08 -0.07 19.21
CA GLY A 67 16.31 0.58 20.50
C GLY A 67 15.04 0.63 21.37
N MET A 68 15.21 1.16 22.58
CA MET A 68 14.09 1.39 23.50
C MET A 68 13.18 2.50 22.96
N PRO A 69 11.85 2.34 23.04
CA PRO A 69 10.92 3.38 22.62
C PRO A 69 10.97 4.58 23.57
N ASP A 70 10.75 5.76 23.00
CA ASP A 70 10.63 7.00 23.77
C ASP A 70 9.30 7.07 24.52
N LEU A 71 8.26 6.42 23.97
CA LEU A 71 6.92 6.40 24.54
C LEU A 71 6.22 5.06 24.28
N LEU A 72 5.59 4.52 25.32
CA LEU A 72 4.63 3.42 25.24
C LEU A 72 3.25 3.95 25.61
N GLN A 73 2.27 3.80 24.72
CA GLN A 73 0.93 4.32 24.94
C GLN A 73 -0.15 3.47 24.28
N PRO A 74 -1.37 3.44 24.83
CA PRO A 74 -2.51 2.87 24.12
C PRO A 74 -2.86 3.74 22.91
N PHE A 75 -3.16 3.10 21.79
CA PHE A 75 -3.68 3.70 20.59
C PHE A 75 -5.04 3.10 20.28
N ARG A 76 -6.06 3.94 20.15
CA ARG A 76 -7.42 3.51 19.80
C ARG A 76 -7.50 3.30 18.30
N GLY A 77 -7.87 2.10 17.89
CA GLY A 77 -8.24 1.77 16.52
C GLY A 77 -9.60 2.36 16.13
N VAL A 78 -10.15 1.87 15.02
CA VAL A 78 -11.41 2.37 14.47
C VAL A 78 -12.61 1.90 15.30
N SER A 79 -12.52 0.72 15.91
CA SER A 79 -13.54 0.20 16.83
C SER A 79 -13.13 0.37 18.30
N GLU A 80 -14.14 0.43 19.18
CA GLU A 80 -13.93 0.69 20.62
C GLU A 80 -13.14 -0.41 21.32
N ASP A 81 -13.14 -1.62 20.77
CA ASP A 81 -12.45 -2.83 21.25
C ASP A 81 -11.05 -3.02 20.64
N GLN A 82 -10.60 -2.12 19.76
CA GLN A 82 -9.28 -2.16 19.16
C GLN A 82 -8.31 -1.25 19.90
N ASP A 83 -7.54 -1.86 20.81
CA ASP A 83 -6.55 -1.17 21.64
C ASP A 83 -5.19 -1.75 21.33
N ASP A 84 -4.41 -1.02 20.55
CA ASP A 84 -3.02 -1.38 20.34
C ASP A 84 -2.16 -0.72 21.41
N VAL A 85 -1.19 -1.46 21.95
CA VAL A 85 -0.07 -0.86 22.66
C VAL A 85 0.98 -0.48 21.63
N VAL A 86 1.25 0.82 21.52
CA VAL A 86 2.16 1.36 20.50
C VAL A 86 3.46 1.81 21.15
N SER A 87 4.56 1.38 20.55
CA SER A 87 5.91 1.85 20.85
C SER A 87 6.30 2.94 19.88
N SER A 88 6.46 4.17 20.35
CA SER A 88 6.77 5.34 19.52
C SER A 88 8.20 5.82 19.72
N TYR A 89 8.80 6.26 18.63
CA TYR A 89 10.15 6.78 18.55
C TYR A 89 10.13 8.22 18.04
N THR A 90 10.98 9.07 18.60
CA THR A 90 11.12 10.50 18.28
C THR A 90 11.52 10.76 16.82
N ASN A 91 12.08 9.75 16.15
CA ASN A 91 12.37 9.78 14.71
C ASN A 91 11.13 9.58 13.82
N GLY A 92 9.92 9.49 14.38
CA GLY A 92 8.68 9.34 13.62
C GLY A 92 8.32 7.90 13.25
N VAL A 93 8.98 6.89 13.83
CA VAL A 93 8.59 5.48 13.68
C VAL A 93 7.70 5.06 14.85
N SER A 94 6.72 4.20 14.60
CA SER A 94 5.95 3.54 15.65
C SER A 94 5.68 2.08 15.33
N LEU A 95 5.76 1.22 16.35
CA LEU A 95 5.53 -0.22 16.25
C LEU A 95 4.23 -0.60 16.94
N PHE A 96 3.42 -1.37 16.22
CA PHE A 96 2.14 -1.89 16.69
C PHE A 96 2.28 -3.40 16.88
N PHE A 97 1.77 -3.90 18.00
CA PHE A 97 1.91 -5.29 18.40
C PHE A 97 0.55 -5.98 18.42
N PHE A 98 0.50 -7.15 17.79
CA PHE A 98 -0.65 -8.04 17.86
C PHE A 98 -0.16 -9.36 18.45
N GLU A 99 -0.83 -9.80 19.51
CA GLU A 99 -0.35 -10.87 20.39
C GLU A 99 1.08 -10.59 20.91
N ASN A 100 2.09 -11.20 20.28
CA ASN A 100 3.49 -11.05 20.66
C ASN A 100 4.38 -10.76 19.44
N ARG A 101 3.84 -10.10 18.42
CA ARG A 101 4.59 -9.77 17.20
C ARG A 101 4.30 -8.37 16.72
N VAL A 102 5.31 -7.72 16.14
CA VAL A 102 5.11 -6.50 15.37
C VAL A 102 4.29 -6.84 14.13
N TRP A 103 3.07 -6.34 14.04
CA TRP A 103 2.20 -6.59 12.88
C TRP A 103 2.13 -5.40 11.93
N GLN A 104 2.39 -4.19 12.46
CA GLN A 104 2.38 -2.96 11.70
C GLN A 104 3.48 -2.00 12.18
N VAL A 105 4.10 -1.32 11.22
CA VAL A 105 5.02 -0.21 11.41
C VAL A 105 4.41 1.03 10.80
N ARG A 106 4.29 2.10 11.58
CA ARG A 106 3.89 3.43 11.10
C ARG A 106 5.10 4.32 10.97
N ILE A 107 5.15 5.08 9.88
CA ILE A 107 6.18 6.07 9.58
C ILE A 107 5.47 7.40 9.34
N GLN A 108 5.88 8.42 10.09
CA GLN A 108 5.35 9.78 10.05
C GLN A 108 6.49 10.79 10.20
N PRO A 109 6.28 12.10 9.94
CA PRO A 109 7.28 13.12 10.25
C PRO A 109 7.73 13.02 11.72
N PRO A 110 9.02 13.22 12.04
CA PRO A 110 10.10 13.70 11.18
C PRO A 110 10.90 12.59 10.48
N CYS A 111 10.35 11.38 10.30
CA CYS A 111 11.09 10.28 9.69
C CYS A 111 11.57 10.65 8.27
N SER A 112 12.78 10.23 7.93
CA SER A 112 13.31 10.45 6.58
C SER A 112 12.76 9.40 5.62
N LEU A 113 12.20 9.86 4.50
CA LEU A 113 11.72 9.02 3.42
C LEU A 113 12.74 8.96 2.28
N PRO A 114 12.67 7.95 1.38
CA PRO A 114 13.42 7.97 0.12
C PRO A 114 13.14 9.24 -0.67
N SER A 115 14.15 9.74 -1.39
CA SER A 115 14.10 11.05 -2.09
C SER A 115 12.91 11.24 -3.04
N ALA A 116 12.32 10.16 -3.55
CA ALA A 116 11.19 10.22 -4.46
C ALA A 116 9.81 10.31 -3.76
N ILE A 117 9.72 9.98 -2.47
CA ILE A 117 8.48 10.05 -1.69
C ILE A 117 8.68 11.08 -0.58
N ALA A 118 7.76 12.03 -0.46
CA ALA A 118 7.84 13.07 0.54
C ALA A 118 6.51 13.19 1.29
N PHE A 119 6.60 13.47 2.59
CA PHE A 119 5.43 13.93 3.34
C PHE A 119 4.89 15.23 2.73
N GLY A 120 3.57 15.37 2.69
CA GLY A 120 2.87 16.45 1.99
C GLY A 120 2.75 16.26 0.47
N MET A 121 3.23 15.15 -0.10
CA MET A 121 3.00 14.85 -1.51
C MET A 121 1.52 14.53 -1.77
N GLU A 122 0.98 15.05 -2.88
CA GLU A 122 -0.38 14.77 -3.33
C GLU A 122 -0.60 13.31 -3.71
N LYS A 123 -1.81 12.79 -3.46
CA LYS A 123 -2.22 11.41 -3.79
C LYS A 123 -1.99 11.07 -5.26
N GLU A 124 -2.39 11.96 -6.16
CA GLU A 124 -2.22 11.78 -7.60
C GLU A 124 -0.73 11.71 -7.99
N ALA A 125 0.12 12.54 -7.39
CA ALA A 125 1.56 12.51 -7.64
C ALA A 125 2.18 11.18 -7.19
N LEU A 126 1.75 10.65 -6.04
CA LEU A 126 2.20 9.36 -5.56
C LEU A 126 1.74 8.21 -6.48
N CYS A 127 0.49 8.21 -6.94
CA CYS A 127 -0.02 7.19 -7.88
C CYS A 127 0.68 7.27 -9.24
N ASN A 128 0.97 8.47 -9.75
CA ASN A 128 1.76 8.63 -10.97
C ASN A 128 3.18 8.08 -10.82
N LEU A 129 3.72 8.13 -9.59
CA LEU A 129 5.05 7.63 -9.27
C LEU A 129 5.08 6.10 -9.07
N LEU A 130 4.13 5.54 -8.34
CA LEU A 130 4.10 4.11 -7.94
C LEU A 130 3.28 3.23 -8.89
N GLY A 131 2.49 3.84 -9.79
CA GLY A 131 1.55 3.15 -10.65
C GLY A 131 0.18 2.92 -9.99
N ILE A 132 -0.61 2.02 -10.57
CA ILE A 132 -1.98 1.75 -10.11
C ILE A 132 -1.92 1.00 -8.76
N PRO A 133 -2.60 1.47 -7.70
CA PRO A 133 -2.63 0.80 -6.41
C PRO A 133 -3.41 -0.53 -6.45
N PHE A 134 -3.15 -1.38 -5.45
CA PHE A 134 -3.92 -2.61 -5.22
C PHE A 134 -5.34 -2.30 -4.74
N ALA A 135 -5.45 -1.32 -3.85
CA ALA A 135 -6.72 -0.81 -3.34
C ALA A 135 -6.59 0.68 -3.02
N GLU A 136 -7.72 1.37 -3.05
CA GLU A 136 -7.81 2.80 -2.77
C GLU A 136 -9.07 3.06 -1.93
N ASP A 137 -8.90 3.85 -0.88
CA ASP A 137 -9.98 4.47 -0.11
C ASP A 137 -9.94 5.99 -0.36
N GLU A 138 -10.91 6.74 0.20
CA GLU A 138 -10.96 8.21 0.13
C GLU A 138 -9.60 8.84 0.50
N ASP A 139 -9.09 8.49 1.68
CA ASP A 139 -7.88 9.06 2.27
C ASP A 139 -6.64 8.16 2.18
N SER A 140 -6.68 7.08 1.40
CA SER A 140 -5.50 6.19 1.34
C SER A 140 -5.33 5.40 0.05
N THR A 141 -4.09 5.02 -0.25
CA THR A 141 -3.75 4.09 -1.32
C THR A 141 -2.91 2.94 -0.77
N ILE A 142 -3.18 1.73 -1.25
CA ILE A 142 -2.56 0.50 -0.76
C ILE A 142 -1.83 -0.19 -1.91
N TYR A 143 -0.58 -0.59 -1.68
CA TYR A 143 0.22 -1.38 -2.61
C TYR A 143 0.67 -2.68 -1.94
N MET A 144 0.82 -3.73 -2.74
CA MET A 144 1.43 -4.98 -2.33
C MET A 144 2.96 -4.87 -2.40
N LEU A 145 3.63 -5.31 -1.34
CA LEU A 145 5.07 -5.50 -1.32
C LEU A 145 5.42 -6.98 -1.60
N PRO A 146 6.69 -7.30 -1.90
CA PRO A 146 7.15 -8.67 -1.96
C PRO A 146 6.83 -9.45 -0.68
N ASP A 147 6.44 -10.70 -0.85
CA ASP A 147 6.12 -11.61 0.26
C ASP A 147 7.38 -11.96 1.05
N ARG A 148 7.25 -12.08 2.37
CA ARG A 148 8.38 -12.39 3.29
C ARG A 148 8.12 -13.64 4.13
N GLY A 149 7.36 -14.60 3.60
CA GLY A 149 6.76 -15.71 4.33
C GLY A 149 5.35 -15.41 4.85
N TYR A 150 4.83 -14.23 4.49
CA TYR A 150 3.50 -13.70 4.79
C TYR A 150 3.22 -12.50 3.86
N PRO A 151 1.94 -12.18 3.58
CA PRO A 151 1.58 -11.06 2.72
C PRO A 151 1.89 -9.72 3.41
N VAL A 152 2.61 -8.84 2.71
CA VAL A 152 2.97 -7.51 3.19
C VAL A 152 2.32 -6.44 2.32
N ARG A 153 1.74 -5.43 2.97
CA ARG A 153 1.16 -4.25 2.32
C ARG A 153 1.82 -2.98 2.83
N ILE A 154 1.84 -1.99 1.95
CA ILE A 154 2.12 -0.60 2.30
C ILE A 154 0.87 0.23 2.03
N ARG A 155 0.44 1.03 3.00
CA ARG A 155 -0.65 1.98 2.90
C ARG A 155 -0.10 3.38 3.07
N PHE A 156 -0.33 4.22 2.08
CA PHE A 156 -0.07 5.65 2.14
C PHE A 156 -1.37 6.34 2.53
N PHE A 157 -1.36 7.04 3.65
CA PHE A 157 -2.51 7.77 4.17
C PHE A 157 -2.31 9.26 3.98
N PHE A 158 -3.33 9.91 3.45
CA PHE A 158 -3.33 11.31 3.07
C PHE A 158 -4.25 12.06 4.01
N ASP A 159 -3.81 13.22 4.47
CA ASP A 159 -4.70 14.22 5.03
C ASP A 159 -5.00 15.29 3.98
N GLY A 160 -5.85 16.26 4.29
CA GLY A 160 -6.16 17.38 3.38
C GLY A 160 -4.96 18.27 3.00
N LYS A 161 -3.73 17.94 3.42
CA LYS A 161 -2.48 18.61 3.08
C LYS A 161 -1.50 17.68 2.33
N GLY A 162 -1.87 16.43 2.06
CA GLY A 162 -1.07 15.44 1.32
C GLY A 162 -0.67 14.24 2.18
N LEU A 163 0.37 13.51 1.75
CA LEU A 163 0.85 12.31 2.42
C LEU A 163 1.25 12.61 3.86
N ASN A 164 0.54 12.04 4.83
CA ASN A 164 0.79 12.28 6.26
C ASN A 164 1.42 11.07 6.94
N ASP A 165 0.96 9.87 6.60
CA ASP A 165 1.41 8.63 7.23
C ASP A 165 1.68 7.54 6.21
N ILE A 166 2.62 6.67 6.55
CA ILE A 166 2.88 5.43 5.82
C ILE A 166 2.77 4.28 6.82
N TYR A 167 1.95 3.29 6.49
CA TYR A 167 1.80 2.07 7.26
C TYR A 167 2.35 0.90 6.45
N ILE A 168 3.25 0.12 7.05
CA ILE A 168 3.76 -1.12 6.48
C ILE A 168 3.31 -2.23 7.42
N TYR A 169 2.55 -3.20 6.91
CA TYR A 169 1.88 -4.16 7.77
C TYR A 169 1.72 -5.53 7.12
N ARG A 170 1.58 -6.51 8.00
CA ARG A 170 1.20 -7.89 7.66
C ARG A 170 -0.31 -7.95 7.40
N ALA A 171 -0.69 -8.44 6.23
CA ALA A 171 -2.07 -8.44 5.78
C ALA A 171 -2.85 -9.72 6.15
N ASP A 172 -2.25 -10.59 6.95
CA ASP A 172 -2.79 -11.85 7.45
C ASP A 172 -3.21 -11.78 8.94
N TYR A 173 -3.28 -10.58 9.50
CA TYR A 173 -3.82 -10.27 10.83
C TYR A 173 -5.13 -9.50 10.73
#